data_AF-A0A821B456-F1
#
_entry.id   AF-A0A821B456-F1
#
_cell.length_a   1.000
_cell.length_b   1.000
_cell.length_c   1.000
_cell.angle_alpha   90.00
_cell.angle_beta   90.00
_cell.angle_gamma   90.00
#
_symmetry.space_group_name_H-M   'P 1'
#
loop_
_entity.id
_entity.type
_entity.pdbx_description
1 polymer ?
#
loop_
_entity_poly.entity_id
_entity_poly.type
_entity_poly.pdbx_seq_one_letter_code
_entity_poly.pdbx_strand_id
1 'polypeptide(L)'
;DTLTEPFNPSKQFAGVFQATIYFYHLLYGAEMDCVVEKSLSITEHIELKVCAGRSLDDLPFKYNRKFAKWWIQCFLVGNKYSFFLFSCIIYFEKFNICVRIKGIKTIVIGLRNNNGIVSSLAPLNITDIEKATCTWPRQSFFNFFLLFAQFLKQHVTNEYSHTHKDVVLFRFLSSSQTITTTKSSDSKYHFRPDWFFNQFI
;
A
#
# COMPACT_ATOMS: atom_id res chain seq x y z
N ASP A 1 23.82 -21.77 -6.99
CA ASP A 1 24.32 -20.41 -6.70
C ASP A 1 23.96 -19.99 -5.29
N THR A 2 24.93 -20.07 -4.38
CA THR A 2 24.81 -19.50 -3.04
C THR A 2 25.11 -18.00 -3.12
N LEU A 3 24.17 -17.17 -2.67
CA LEU A 3 24.38 -15.72 -2.53
C LEU A 3 25.64 -15.51 -1.66
N THR A 4 26.66 -14.90 -2.24
CA THR A 4 27.94 -14.64 -1.57
C THR A 4 27.89 -13.45 -0.63
N GLU A 5 26.90 -12.56 -0.79
CA GLU A 5 26.67 -11.42 0.08
C GLU A 5 25.55 -11.69 1.10
N PRO A 6 25.71 -11.27 2.36
CA PRO A 6 24.65 -11.38 3.36
C PRO A 6 23.47 -10.48 3.01
N PHE A 7 22.26 -10.96 3.31
CA PHE A 7 21.04 -10.16 3.20
C PHE A 7 21.13 -8.91 4.08
N ASN A 8 20.95 -7.73 3.47
CA ASN A 8 20.94 -6.45 4.17
C ASN A 8 19.57 -5.76 4.00
N PRO A 9 18.70 -5.77 5.02
CA PRO A 9 17.36 -5.16 4.95
C PRO A 9 17.37 -3.63 4.89
N SER A 10 18.52 -2.99 5.13
CA SER A 10 18.68 -1.53 4.99
C SER A 10 18.84 -1.10 3.54
N LYS A 11 19.23 -2.01 2.63
CA LYS A 11 19.27 -1.71 1.19
C LYS A 11 17.85 -1.75 0.64
N GLN A 12 17.32 -0.60 0.24
CA GLN A 12 15.97 -0.45 -0.30
C GLN A 12 16.02 0.43 -1.55
N PHE A 13 15.20 0.09 -2.55
CA PHE A 13 14.94 0.95 -3.68
C PHE A 13 13.51 1.48 -3.55
N ALA A 14 13.33 2.79 -3.68
CA ALA A 14 12.03 3.44 -3.59
C ALA A 14 11.78 4.31 -4.81
N GLY A 15 10.60 4.16 -5.41
CA GLY A 15 10.10 5.05 -6.45
C GLY A 15 9.26 6.18 -5.86
N VAL A 16 9.21 7.31 -6.55
CA VAL A 16 8.30 8.42 -6.26
C VAL A 16 7.21 8.44 -7.33
N PHE A 17 5.96 8.44 -6.88
CA PHE A 17 4.80 8.29 -7.74
C PHE A 17 3.84 9.45 -7.58
N GLN A 18 3.28 9.85 -8.70
CA GLN A 18 2.17 10.78 -8.75
C GLN A 18 0.92 10.05 -9.24
N ALA A 19 -0.17 10.20 -8.52
CA ALA A 19 -1.46 9.61 -8.88
C ALA A 19 -2.59 10.63 -8.71
N THR A 20 -3.66 10.43 -9.47
CA THR A 20 -4.91 11.15 -9.28
C THR A 20 -6.01 10.12 -9.01
N ILE A 21 -6.62 10.23 -7.82
CA ILE A 21 -7.78 9.45 -7.41
C ILE A 21 -8.94 10.43 -7.28
N TYR A 22 -9.89 10.39 -8.22
CA TYR A 22 -10.91 11.43 -8.40
C TYR A 22 -10.32 12.84 -8.52
N PHE A 23 -10.56 13.72 -7.53
CA PHE A 23 -10.07 15.09 -7.46
C PHE A 23 -8.92 15.26 -6.45
N TYR A 24 -8.38 14.16 -5.92
CA TYR A 24 -7.21 14.17 -5.05
C TYR A 24 -5.95 13.87 -5.86
N HIS A 25 -4.98 14.77 -5.78
CA HIS A 25 -3.62 14.56 -6.28
C HIS A 25 -2.77 14.00 -5.16
N LEU A 26 -2.13 12.87 -5.42
CA LEU A 26 -1.28 12.17 -4.48
C LEU A 26 0.14 12.19 -5.00
N LEU A 27 1.07 12.57 -4.13
CA LEU A 27 2.51 12.38 -4.31
C LEU A 27 2.99 11.50 -3.16
N TYR A 28 3.56 10.35 -3.47
CA TYR A 28 3.99 9.40 -2.45
C TYR A 28 5.22 8.61 -2.90
N GLY A 29 6.05 8.23 -1.93
CA GLY A 29 7.17 7.32 -2.13
C GLY A 29 6.79 5.89 -1.75
N ALA A 30 7.28 4.92 -2.50
CA ALA A 30 7.01 3.51 -2.27
C ALA A 30 8.23 2.63 -2.56
N GLU A 31 8.48 1.66 -1.68
CA GLU A 31 9.51 0.63 -1.86
C GLU A 31 9.11 -0.32 -2.99
N MET A 32 10.09 -0.67 -3.82
CA MET A 32 9.93 -1.56 -4.98
C MET A 32 10.95 -2.70 -4.89
N ASP A 33 10.52 -3.91 -5.24
CA ASP A 33 11.37 -5.10 -5.11
C ASP A 33 12.34 -5.24 -6.29
N CYS A 34 11.83 -5.29 -7.52
CA CYS A 34 12.68 -5.39 -8.72
C CYS A 34 11.97 -4.93 -10.00
N VAL A 35 12.71 -4.98 -11.11
CA VAL A 35 12.27 -4.64 -12.46
C VAL A 35 12.85 -5.66 -13.45
N VAL A 36 12.09 -6.02 -14.49
CA VAL A 36 12.51 -7.04 -15.48
C VAL A 36 13.77 -6.62 -16.25
N GLU A 37 13.81 -5.35 -16.66
CA GLU A 37 14.96 -4.70 -17.30
C GLU A 37 15.18 -3.33 -16.64
N LYS A 38 16.25 -2.59 -16.97
CA LYS A 38 16.52 -1.24 -16.42
C LYS A 38 15.52 -0.18 -16.92
N SER A 39 14.24 -0.44 -16.74
CA SER A 39 13.16 0.43 -17.14
C SER A 39 12.68 1.29 -15.99
N LEU A 40 12.30 2.52 -16.33
CA LEU A 40 11.62 3.44 -15.44
C LEU A 40 10.10 3.23 -15.47
N SER A 41 9.58 2.33 -16.31
CA SER A 41 8.16 2.04 -16.37
C SER A 41 7.71 1.22 -15.18
N ILE A 42 6.73 1.76 -14.46
CA ILE A 42 6.08 1.08 -13.33
C ILE A 42 5.42 -0.25 -13.71
N THR A 43 5.01 -0.40 -14.98
CA THR A 43 4.39 -1.64 -15.45
C THR A 43 5.37 -2.79 -15.62
N GLU A 44 6.67 -2.48 -15.62
CA GLU A 44 7.77 -3.44 -15.76
C GLU A 44 8.43 -3.77 -14.42
N HIS A 45 7.97 -3.12 -13.35
CA HIS A 45 8.30 -3.52 -12.00
C HIS A 45 7.58 -4.81 -11.63
N ILE A 46 8.22 -5.60 -10.77
CA ILE A 46 7.70 -6.86 -10.25
C ILE A 46 7.72 -6.78 -8.72
N GLU A 47 6.63 -7.21 -8.11
CA GLU A 47 6.56 -7.44 -6.67
C GLU A 47 6.95 -8.89 -6.37
N LEU A 48 7.84 -9.10 -5.40
CA LEU A 48 8.30 -10.40 -4.97
C LEU A 48 7.63 -10.79 -3.65
N LYS A 49 6.96 -11.94 -3.64
CA LYS A 49 6.29 -12.45 -2.45
C LYS A 49 6.60 -13.91 -2.20
N VAL A 50 6.49 -14.33 -0.96
CA VAL A 50 6.64 -15.74 -0.57
C VAL A 50 5.36 -16.24 0.10
N CYS A 51 4.89 -17.42 -0.28
CA CYS A 51 3.73 -18.08 0.34
C CYS A 51 4.01 -19.56 0.57
N ALA A 52 3.45 -20.12 1.65
CA ALA A 52 3.42 -21.57 1.80
C ALA A 52 2.43 -22.15 0.78
N GLY A 53 2.84 -23.19 0.06
CA GLY A 53 2.03 -23.84 -0.98
C GLY A 53 2.87 -24.74 -1.87
N ARG A 54 2.22 -25.61 -2.66
CA ARG A 54 2.88 -26.48 -3.65
C ARG A 54 2.63 -26.00 -5.07
N SER A 55 1.41 -25.56 -5.35
CA SER A 55 1.00 -24.94 -6.61
C SER A 55 0.22 -23.64 -6.37
N LEU A 56 -0.03 -22.87 -7.45
CA LEU A 56 -0.94 -21.72 -7.40
C LEU A 56 -2.38 -22.15 -7.12
N ASP A 57 -2.80 -23.30 -7.64
CA ASP A 57 -4.17 -23.81 -7.51
C ASP A 57 -4.53 -24.16 -6.05
N ASP A 58 -3.52 -24.51 -5.25
CA ASP A 58 -3.68 -24.78 -3.82
C ASP A 58 -3.83 -23.51 -2.97
N LEU A 59 -3.62 -22.32 -3.54
CA LEU A 59 -3.61 -21.08 -2.77
C LEU A 59 -5.03 -20.62 -2.42
N PRO A 60 -5.32 -20.29 -1.15
CA PRO A 60 -6.65 -19.92 -0.71
C PRO A 60 -7.00 -18.45 -1.05
N PHE A 61 -6.94 -18.06 -2.32
CA PHE A 61 -7.13 -16.67 -2.78
C PHE A 61 -8.37 -16.00 -2.21
N LYS A 62 -9.52 -16.70 -2.22
CA LYS A 62 -10.81 -16.17 -1.80
C LYS A 62 -10.90 -15.84 -0.31
N TYR A 63 -10.24 -16.63 0.53
CA TYR A 63 -10.39 -16.54 1.99
C TYR A 63 -9.18 -15.91 2.68
N ASN A 64 -8.09 -15.72 1.94
CA ASN A 64 -6.84 -15.25 2.50
C ASN A 64 -6.65 -13.75 2.22
N ARG A 65 -6.85 -12.97 3.29
CA ARG A 65 -6.66 -11.50 3.32
C ARG A 65 -5.27 -11.06 2.86
N LYS A 66 -4.28 -11.96 2.85
CA LYS A 66 -2.92 -11.68 2.34
C LYS A 66 -2.93 -11.28 0.86
N PHE A 67 -3.72 -11.94 0.02
CA PHE A 67 -3.77 -11.62 -1.41
C PHE A 67 -4.46 -10.28 -1.67
N ALA A 68 -5.47 -9.92 -0.87
CA ALA A 68 -6.05 -8.58 -0.90
C ALA A 68 -5.02 -7.50 -0.53
N LYS A 69 -4.16 -7.76 0.47
CA LYS A 69 -3.05 -6.85 0.80
C LYS A 69 -2.08 -6.70 -0.37
N TRP A 70 -1.68 -7.79 -1.00
CA TRP A 70 -0.78 -7.77 -2.15
C TRP A 70 -1.39 -7.02 -3.34
N TRP A 71 -2.68 -7.22 -3.60
CA TRP A 71 -3.41 -6.47 -4.61
C TRP A 71 -3.38 -4.96 -4.32
N ILE A 72 -3.70 -4.52 -3.10
CA ILE A 72 -3.66 -3.09 -2.73
C ILE A 72 -2.23 -2.53 -2.87
N GLN A 73 -1.22 -3.27 -2.40
CA GLN A 73 0.19 -2.86 -2.45
C GLN A 73 0.67 -2.64 -3.89
N CYS A 74 0.27 -3.50 -4.81
CA CYS A 74 0.66 -3.35 -6.20
C CYS A 74 -0.20 -2.34 -6.96
N PHE A 75 -1.49 -2.25 -6.59
CA PHE A 75 -2.42 -1.29 -7.17
C PHE A 75 -2.02 0.15 -6.83
N LEU A 76 -1.73 0.43 -5.56
CA LEU A 76 -1.27 1.74 -5.08
C LEU A 76 0.23 1.93 -5.15
N VAL A 77 1.00 0.87 -5.45
CA VAL A 77 2.46 0.84 -5.44
C VAL A 77 3.02 1.03 -4.01
N GLY A 78 3.66 -0.01 -3.46
CA GLY A 78 4.44 0.06 -2.23
C GLY A 78 3.94 -0.78 -1.06
N ASN A 79 4.89 -1.19 -0.21
CA ASN A 79 4.67 -2.12 0.90
C ASN A 79 4.28 -1.48 2.25
N LYS A 80 4.67 -0.22 2.52
CA LYS A 80 4.67 0.33 3.89
C LYS A 80 3.44 1.18 4.26
N TYR A 81 2.87 1.95 3.33
CA TYR A 81 1.73 2.84 3.62
C TYR A 81 0.35 2.20 3.41
N SER A 82 0.27 1.01 2.80
CA SER A 82 -0.98 0.26 2.66
C SER A 82 -1.58 -0.19 4.00
N PHE A 83 -0.79 -0.20 5.08
CA PHE A 83 -1.25 -0.64 6.40
C PHE A 83 -2.31 0.29 6.99
N PHE A 84 -2.19 1.61 6.76
CA PHE A 84 -3.17 2.59 7.24
C PHE A 84 -4.52 2.46 6.51
N LEU A 85 -4.46 2.19 5.20
CA LEU A 85 -5.64 1.92 4.39
C LEU A 85 -6.30 0.59 4.77
N PHE A 86 -5.52 -0.46 5.02
CA PHE A 86 -6.06 -1.80 5.28
C PHE A 86 -6.86 -1.92 6.58
N SER A 87 -6.50 -1.18 7.63
CA SER A 87 -7.23 -1.24 8.90
C SER A 87 -8.66 -0.70 8.78
N CYS A 88 -8.93 0.19 7.84
CA CYS A 88 -10.21 0.91 7.78
C CYS A 88 -11.17 0.41 6.68
N ILE A 89 -10.73 -0.51 5.82
CA ILE A 89 -11.55 -1.07 4.73
C ILE A 89 -12.39 -2.20 5.30
N ILE A 90 -13.53 -1.87 5.91
CA ILE A 90 -14.58 -2.83 6.24
C ILE A 90 -15.94 -2.22 5.80
N TYR A 91 -16.57 -2.90 4.83
CA TYR A 91 -17.92 -2.71 4.23
C TYR A 91 -18.13 -1.70 3.07
N PHE A 92 -19.21 -1.98 2.29
CA PHE A 92 -19.99 -1.15 1.35
C PHE A 92 -19.91 -1.41 -0.16
N GLU A 93 -21.03 -1.21 -0.88
CA GLU A 93 -21.31 -1.60 -2.27
C GLU A 93 -21.22 -0.48 -3.34
N LYS A 94 -20.96 -0.95 -4.57
CA LYS A 94 -21.20 -0.48 -5.97
C LYS A 94 -21.41 1.01 -6.32
N PHE A 95 -20.53 1.48 -7.21
CA PHE A 95 -20.56 2.61 -8.14
C PHE A 95 -19.41 2.37 -9.17
N ASN A 96 -19.25 3.17 -10.23
CA ASN A 96 -18.16 3.06 -11.21
C ASN A 96 -17.26 4.31 -11.13
N ILE A 97 -15.92 4.16 -11.16
CA ILE A 97 -14.97 5.24 -10.90
C ILE A 97 -13.85 5.31 -11.95
N CYS A 98 -13.48 6.54 -12.32
CA CYS A 98 -12.26 6.87 -13.05
C CYS A 98 -11.04 6.95 -12.10
N VAL A 99 -10.13 5.98 -12.17
CA VAL A 99 -8.88 5.96 -11.40
C VAL A 99 -7.70 5.83 -12.36
N ARG A 100 -6.76 6.77 -12.30
CA ARG A 100 -5.57 6.78 -13.16
C ARG A 100 -4.33 6.44 -12.34
N ILE A 101 -4.21 5.17 -11.96
CA ILE A 101 -3.01 4.61 -11.35
C ILE A 101 -2.47 3.53 -12.27
N LYS A 102 -1.23 3.68 -12.73
CA LYS A 102 -0.51 2.62 -13.43
C LYS A 102 0.26 1.84 -12.38
N GLY A 103 -0.39 0.90 -11.69
CA GLY A 103 0.25 0.07 -10.66
C GLY A 103 1.23 -0.97 -11.24
N ILE A 104 1.89 -1.70 -10.35
CA ILE A 104 2.64 -2.92 -10.68
C ILE A 104 1.65 -3.94 -11.24
N LYS A 105 1.98 -4.63 -12.34
CA LYS A 105 1.08 -5.59 -13.02
C LYS A 105 1.31 -7.04 -12.62
N THR A 106 2.51 -7.35 -12.14
CA THR A 106 2.96 -8.73 -11.94
C THR A 106 3.51 -8.91 -10.54
N ILE A 107 3.05 -9.96 -9.87
CA ILE A 107 3.63 -10.46 -8.63
C ILE A 107 4.29 -11.81 -8.95
N VAL A 108 5.54 -12.00 -8.54
CA VAL A 108 6.17 -13.33 -8.59
C VAL A 108 6.13 -13.92 -7.18
N ILE A 109 5.47 -15.07 -7.06
CA ILE A 109 5.28 -15.77 -5.80
C ILE A 109 6.26 -16.93 -5.73
N GLY A 110 7.15 -16.91 -4.73
CA GLY A 110 7.89 -18.09 -4.30
C GLY A 110 7.03 -18.98 -3.42
N LEU A 111 6.75 -20.20 -3.90
CA LEU A 111 6.03 -21.22 -3.15
C LEU A 111 7.01 -22.00 -2.30
N ARG A 112 6.92 -21.80 -0.98
CA ARG A 112 7.78 -22.46 0.00
C ARG A 112 7.12 -23.67 0.64
N ASN A 113 7.93 -24.70 0.88
CA ASN A 113 7.53 -25.84 1.69
C ASN A 113 7.62 -25.52 3.20
N ASN A 114 7.31 -26.52 4.03
CA ASN A 114 7.33 -26.41 5.49
C ASN A 114 8.75 -26.25 6.06
N ASN A 115 9.78 -26.62 5.29
CA ASN A 115 11.19 -26.43 5.65
C ASN A 115 11.69 -25.03 5.29
N GLY A 116 10.82 -24.15 4.78
CA GLY A 116 11.19 -22.79 4.39
C GLY A 116 11.85 -22.66 3.01
N ILE A 117 11.98 -23.76 2.28
CA ILE A 117 12.64 -23.79 0.97
C ILE A 117 11.61 -23.44 -0.11
N VAL A 118 11.91 -22.43 -0.93
CA VAL A 118 11.13 -22.10 -2.13
C VAL A 118 11.44 -23.11 -3.23
N SER A 119 10.47 -23.95 -3.58
CA SER A 119 10.62 -25.01 -4.59
C SER A 119 10.14 -24.61 -5.97
N SER A 120 9.29 -23.59 -6.07
CA SER A 120 8.76 -23.10 -7.34
C SER A 120 8.49 -21.60 -7.28
N LEU A 121 8.62 -20.96 -8.44
CA LEU A 121 8.24 -19.56 -8.67
C LEU A 121 7.02 -19.55 -9.57
N ALA A 122 6.05 -18.71 -9.24
CA ALA A 122 4.82 -18.60 -10.01
C ALA A 122 4.47 -17.12 -10.25
N PRO A 123 4.48 -16.65 -11.51
CA PRO A 123 4.03 -15.31 -11.83
C PRO A 123 2.50 -15.25 -11.70
N LEU A 124 2.01 -14.14 -11.16
CA LEU A 124 0.59 -13.90 -10.97
C LEU A 124 0.24 -12.48 -11.43
N ASN A 125 -0.74 -12.38 -12.32
CA ASN A 125 -1.26 -11.08 -12.73
C ASN A 125 -2.20 -10.53 -11.65
N ILE A 126 -2.09 -9.23 -11.42
CA ILE A 126 -2.95 -8.48 -10.48
C ILE A 126 -4.43 -8.65 -10.82
N THR A 127 -4.76 -8.72 -12.11
CA THR A 127 -6.15 -8.92 -12.54
C THR A 127 -6.70 -10.28 -12.10
N ASP A 128 -5.84 -11.28 -11.97
CA ASP A 128 -6.25 -12.62 -11.56
C ASP A 128 -6.44 -12.69 -10.06
N ILE A 129 -5.59 -12.00 -9.30
CA ILE A 129 -5.79 -11.79 -7.85
C ILE A 129 -7.12 -11.08 -7.63
N GLU A 130 -7.40 -10.03 -8.38
CA GLU A 130 -8.64 -9.27 -8.22
C GLU A 130 -9.88 -10.13 -8.47
N LYS A 131 -9.88 -10.91 -9.56
CA LYS A 131 -10.97 -11.86 -9.87
C LYS A 131 -11.11 -12.95 -8.81
N ALA A 132 -10.00 -13.47 -8.29
CA ALA A 132 -10.00 -14.58 -7.33
C ALA A 132 -10.32 -14.14 -5.88
N THR A 133 -9.99 -12.90 -5.52
CA THR A 133 -10.23 -12.31 -4.19
C THR A 133 -11.58 -11.59 -4.10
N CYS A 134 -12.43 -11.70 -5.14
CA CYS A 134 -13.64 -10.89 -5.38
C CYS A 134 -14.80 -11.06 -4.38
N THR A 135 -14.52 -11.32 -3.11
CA THR A 135 -15.42 -10.97 -1.99
C THR A 135 -15.33 -9.47 -1.65
N TRP A 136 -14.41 -8.71 -2.25
CA TRP A 136 -14.18 -7.28 -1.97
C TRP A 136 -14.32 -6.47 -3.28
N PRO A 137 -15.39 -5.71 -3.48
CA PRO A 137 -15.50 -4.86 -4.66
C PRO A 137 -14.39 -3.80 -4.65
N ARG A 138 -13.64 -3.68 -5.76
CA ARG A 138 -12.66 -2.60 -6.00
C ARG A 138 -13.22 -1.22 -5.63
N GLN A 139 -14.51 -1.05 -5.91
CA GLN A 139 -15.26 0.14 -5.60
C GLN A 139 -15.28 0.50 -4.11
N SER A 140 -15.46 -0.49 -3.23
CA SER A 140 -15.56 -0.29 -1.79
C SER A 140 -14.29 0.36 -1.24
N PHE A 141 -13.14 -0.09 -1.75
CA PHE A 141 -11.84 0.50 -1.44
C PHE A 141 -11.79 2.00 -1.78
N PHE A 142 -12.25 2.38 -2.98
CA PHE A 142 -12.21 3.78 -3.39
C PHE A 142 -13.25 4.66 -2.70
N ASN A 143 -14.45 4.13 -2.45
CA ASN A 143 -15.46 4.82 -1.65
C ASN A 143 -14.91 5.12 -0.25
N PHE A 144 -14.29 4.12 0.39
CA PHE A 144 -13.61 4.31 1.66
C PHE A 144 -12.48 5.35 1.55
N PHE A 145 -11.60 5.23 0.54
CA PHE A 145 -10.51 6.17 0.30
C PHE A 145 -11.02 7.61 0.18
N LEU A 146 -12.09 7.84 -0.57
CA LEU A 146 -12.69 9.16 -0.73
C LEU A 146 -13.24 9.71 0.57
N LEU A 147 -14.04 8.92 1.28
CA LEU A 147 -14.62 9.31 2.56
C LEU A 147 -13.52 9.63 3.57
N PHE A 148 -12.46 8.82 3.58
CA PHE A 148 -11.31 9.04 4.44
C PHE A 148 -10.51 10.29 4.04
N ALA A 149 -10.26 10.52 2.75
CA ALA A 149 -9.58 11.74 2.28
C ALA A 149 -10.38 13.01 2.59
N GLN A 150 -11.71 12.95 2.50
CA GLN A 150 -12.59 14.03 2.92
C GLN A 150 -12.55 14.24 4.44
N PHE A 151 -12.59 13.14 5.20
CA PHE A 151 -12.44 13.16 6.66
C PHE A 151 -11.11 13.79 7.10
N LEU A 152 -10.01 13.45 6.43
CA LEU A 152 -8.69 14.07 6.64
C LEU A 152 -8.77 15.59 6.43
N LYS A 153 -9.31 16.05 5.29
CA LYS A 153 -9.44 17.48 4.99
C LYS A 153 -10.30 18.25 6.00
N GLN A 154 -11.34 17.62 6.55
CA GLN A 154 -12.19 18.23 7.56
C GLN A 154 -11.48 18.41 8.91
N HIS A 155 -10.60 17.48 9.29
CA HIS A 155 -9.90 17.49 10.58
C HIS A 155 -8.54 18.19 10.51
N VAL A 156 -7.94 18.24 9.33
CA VAL A 156 -6.71 18.96 9.03
C VAL A 156 -7.10 20.29 8.37
N THR A 157 -7.45 21.30 9.18
CA THR A 157 -7.84 22.65 8.71
C THR A 157 -6.67 23.39 8.03
N ASN A 158 -6.95 24.33 7.13
CA ASN A 158 -5.91 25.18 6.51
C ASN A 158 -5.24 26.16 7.49
N GLU A 159 -5.72 26.22 8.74
CA GLU A 159 -5.20 27.10 9.79
C GLU A 159 -3.96 26.55 10.49
N TYR A 160 -3.43 25.38 10.09
CA TYR A 160 -2.10 24.94 10.53
C TYR A 160 -1.05 25.86 9.91
N SER A 161 -0.84 26.98 10.59
CA SER A 161 0.19 27.96 10.32
C SER A 161 1.53 27.26 10.12
N HIS A 162 2.31 27.81 9.19
CA HIS A 162 3.66 27.43 8.82
C HIS A 162 4.65 27.31 10.00
N THR A 163 4.25 27.73 11.21
CA THR A 163 5.02 27.68 12.46
C THR A 163 4.60 26.58 13.44
N HIS A 164 3.44 25.94 13.28
CA HIS A 164 2.93 24.97 14.24
C HIS A 164 3.30 23.53 13.88
N LYS A 165 3.95 22.84 14.84
CA LYS A 165 4.30 21.42 14.76
C LYS A 165 3.14 20.49 15.16
N ASP A 166 1.93 21.03 15.34
CA ASP A 166 0.76 20.24 15.75
C ASP A 166 0.45 19.13 14.74
N VAL A 167 0.14 17.96 15.27
CA VAL A 167 -0.18 16.74 14.51
C VAL A 167 -1.59 16.29 14.88
N VAL A 168 -2.38 15.94 13.85
CA VAL A 168 -3.63 15.22 14.03
C VAL A 168 -3.35 13.72 13.90
N LEU A 169 -3.51 12.99 15.00
CA LEU A 169 -3.37 11.55 15.04
C LEU A 169 -4.71 10.89 14.69
N PHE A 170 -4.68 10.03 13.69
CA PHE A 170 -5.82 9.22 13.28
C PHE A 170 -5.62 7.79 13.75
N ARG A 171 -6.54 7.26 14.56
CA ARG A 171 -6.46 5.90 15.10
C ARG A 171 -7.70 5.10 14.72
N PHE A 172 -7.50 3.97 14.06
CA PHE A 172 -8.56 2.99 13.84
C PHE A 172 -8.74 2.09 15.08
N LEU A 173 -9.94 2.05 15.63
CA LEU A 173 -10.33 1.19 16.74
C LEU A 173 -11.11 0.00 16.18
N SER A 174 -10.48 -1.19 16.18
CA SER A 174 -11.10 -2.40 15.61
C SER A 174 -12.33 -2.89 16.38
N SER A 175 -12.40 -2.61 17.68
CA SER A 175 -13.53 -2.99 18.54
C SER A 175 -14.82 -2.27 18.16
N SER A 176 -14.73 -0.98 17.86
CA SER A 176 -15.86 -0.13 17.47
C SER A 176 -15.97 0.08 15.96
N GLN A 177 -14.97 -0.36 15.18
CA GLN A 177 -14.83 -0.07 13.74
C GLN A 177 -14.90 1.43 13.43
N THR A 178 -14.33 2.26 14.31
CA THR A 178 -14.33 3.72 14.16
C THR A 178 -12.92 4.27 14.05
N ILE A 179 -12.80 5.43 13.38
CA ILE A 179 -11.57 6.22 13.36
C ILE A 179 -11.73 7.35 14.36
N THR A 180 -10.84 7.45 15.33
CA THR A 180 -10.77 8.57 16.27
C THR A 180 -9.66 9.53 15.90
N THR A 181 -9.84 10.80 16.24
CA THR A 181 -8.87 11.87 16.00
C THR A 181 -8.40 12.44 17.32
N THR A 182 -7.11 12.74 17.42
CA THR A 182 -6.52 13.40 18.60
C THR A 182 -5.49 14.40 18.13
N LYS A 183 -5.62 15.66 18.55
CA LYS A 183 -4.60 16.67 18.31
C LYS A 183 -3.48 16.49 19.33
N SER A 184 -2.23 16.60 18.88
CA SER A 184 -1.06 16.50 19.74
C SER A 184 0.03 17.46 19.28
N SER A 185 0.64 18.14 20.24
CA SER A 185 1.85 18.95 20.08
C SER A 185 3.11 18.23 20.61
N ASP A 186 2.99 16.94 20.90
CA ASP A 186 4.09 16.14 21.42
C ASP A 186 5.13 15.89 20.32
N SER A 187 6.36 16.31 20.60
CA SER A 187 7.50 16.21 19.71
C SER A 187 7.76 14.82 19.15
N LYS A 188 7.37 13.76 19.86
CA LYS A 188 7.54 12.37 19.38
C LYS A 188 6.70 12.04 18.15
N TYR A 189 5.64 12.80 17.89
CA TYR A 189 4.79 12.64 16.71
C TYR A 189 5.19 13.55 15.55
N HIS A 190 6.14 14.45 15.75
CA HIS A 190 6.63 15.32 14.69
C HIS A 190 7.41 14.49 13.67
N PHE A 191 6.92 14.46 12.43
CA PHE A 191 7.53 13.68 11.34
C PHE A 191 8.19 14.57 10.27
N ARG A 192 7.98 15.89 10.32
CA ARG A 192 8.61 16.86 9.41
C ARG A 192 9.90 17.38 10.04
N PRO A 193 11.07 17.17 9.41
CA PRO A 193 12.33 17.68 9.93
C PRO A 193 12.47 19.19 9.70
N ASP A 194 13.24 19.88 10.55
CA ASP A 194 13.37 21.34 10.52
C ASP A 194 13.93 21.87 9.18
N TRP A 195 14.85 21.13 8.54
CA TRP A 195 15.40 21.52 7.24
C TRP A 195 14.33 21.61 6.15
N PHE A 196 13.23 20.84 6.25
CA PHE A 196 12.16 20.86 5.26
C PHE A 196 11.33 22.15 5.37
N PHE A 197 11.07 22.62 6.59
CA PHE A 197 10.41 23.91 6.81
C PHE A 197 11.26 25.03 6.22
N ASN A 198 12.54 25.09 6.59
CA ASN A 198 13.44 26.17 6.17
C ASN A 198 13.64 26.28 4.65
N GLN A 199 13.36 25.21 3.89
CA GLN A 199 13.58 25.18 2.44
C GLN A 199 12.31 25.33 1.60
N PHE A 200 11.16 24.86 2.10
CA PHE A 200 9.96 24.70 1.28
C PHE A 200 8.71 25.42 1.83
N ILE A 201 8.80 26.00 3.03
CA ILE A 201 7.70 26.69 3.71
C ILE A 201 8.15 28.10 4.08
#